data_AF-A0A0D0LJV9-F1
#
_entry.id   AF-A0A0D0LJV9-F1
#
_cell.length_a   1.000
_cell.length_b   1.000
_cell.length_c   1.000
_cell.angle_alpha   90.00
_cell.angle_beta   90.00
_cell.angle_gamma   90.00
#
_symmetry.space_group_name_H-M   'P 1'
#
loop_
_entity.id
_entity.type
_entity.pdbx_description
1 polymer ?
#
loop_
_entity_poly.entity_id
_entity_poly.type
_entity_poly.pdbx_seq_one_letter_code
_entity_poly.pdbx_strand_id
1 'polypeptide(L)'
;MSILETALIFGLIPLVLFLALYVFAKITSTDPAPRPAPYRLGQTWDHAPVLWSATDEVTPYTHHSGAAHSGHAELTAGSASLIGGRASGKW
;
A
#
# COMPACT_ATOMS: atom_id res chain seq x y z
N MET A 1 -13.81 -13.17 49.53
CA MET A 1 -13.26 -13.70 48.27
C MET A 1 -12.43 -14.92 48.56
N SER A 2 -12.77 -16.06 47.93
CA SER A 2 -11.93 -17.27 47.99
C SER A 2 -10.92 -17.31 46.83
N ILE A 3 -9.85 -18.11 46.97
CA ILE A 3 -8.86 -18.31 45.88
C ILE A 3 -9.55 -18.85 44.62
N LEU A 4 -10.52 -19.76 44.79
CA LEU A 4 -11.31 -20.32 43.69
C LEU A 4 -12.12 -19.24 42.97
N GLU A 5 -12.75 -18.35 43.73
CA GLU A 5 -13.56 -17.23 43.21
C GLU A 5 -12.70 -16.23 42.44
N THR A 6 -11.52 -15.88 42.97
CA THR A 6 -10.54 -15.03 42.28
C THR A 6 -10.06 -15.67 40.98
N ALA A 7 -9.75 -16.97 40.99
CA ALA A 7 -9.32 -17.68 39.78
C ALA A 7 -10.42 -17.76 38.71
N LEU A 8 -11.67 -17.97 39.11
CA LEU A 8 -12.82 -17.97 38.21
C LEU A 8 -13.05 -16.59 37.59
N ILE A 9 -13.04 -15.54 38.41
CA ILE A 9 -13.36 -14.19 37.96
C ILE A 9 -12.27 -13.63 37.04
N PHE A 10 -10.99 -13.81 37.40
CA PHE A 10 -9.88 -13.21 36.66
C PHE A 10 -9.24 -14.14 35.62
N GLY A 11 -9.50 -15.44 35.68
CA GLY A 11 -8.99 -16.41 34.71
C GLY A 11 -10.08 -16.90 33.77
N LEU A 12 -11.12 -17.54 34.31
CA LEU A 12 -12.11 -18.23 33.48
C LEU A 12 -13.01 -17.26 32.71
N ILE A 13 -13.53 -16.20 33.35
CA ILE A 13 -14.44 -15.26 32.69
C ILE A 13 -13.76 -14.56 31.49
N PRO A 14 -12.54 -13.99 31.60
CA PRO A 14 -11.86 -13.39 30.47
C PRO A 14 -11.59 -14.39 29.34
N LEU A 15 -11.22 -15.63 29.67
CA LEU A 15 -10.99 -16.68 28.69
C LEU A 15 -12.26 -17.02 27.91
N VAL A 16 -13.38 -17.19 28.60
CA VAL A 16 -14.68 -17.49 27.98
C VAL A 16 -15.13 -16.32 27.09
N LEU A 17 -14.98 -15.09 27.55
CA LEU A 17 -15.31 -13.89 26.75
C LEU A 17 -14.43 -13.80 25.51
N PHE A 18 -13.12 -14.03 25.63
CA PHE A 18 -12.21 -14.05 24.50
C PHE A 18 -12.61 -15.10 23.46
N LEU A 19 -12.90 -16.33 23.90
CA LEU A 19 -13.32 -17.42 23.01
C LEU A 19 -14.64 -17.11 22.31
N ALA A 20 -15.62 -16.55 23.03
CA ALA A 20 -16.90 -16.16 22.46
C ALA A 20 -16.72 -15.09 21.37
N LEU A 21 -15.94 -14.05 21.65
CA LEU A 21 -15.64 -12.99 20.68
C LEU A 21 -14.84 -13.52 19.48
N TYR A 22 -13.89 -14.42 19.71
CA TYR A 22 -13.11 -15.05 18.64
C TYR A 22 -14.00 -15.85 17.69
N VAL A 23 -14.87 -16.71 18.23
CA VAL A 23 -15.81 -17.50 17.42
C VAL A 23 -16.78 -16.59 16.68
N PHE A 24 -17.32 -15.58 17.35
CA PHE A 24 -18.22 -14.60 16.72
C PHE A 24 -17.54 -13.85 15.57
N ALA A 25 -16.30 -13.40 15.78
CA ALA A 25 -15.50 -12.75 14.74
C ALA A 25 -15.22 -13.68 13.56
N LYS A 26 -14.94 -14.96 13.79
CA LYS A 26 -14.70 -15.94 12.72
C LYS A 26 -15.95 -16.25 11.90
N ILE A 27 -17.13 -16.26 12.51
CA ILE A 27 -18.40 -16.48 11.80
C ILE A 27 -18.81 -15.24 10.99
N THR A 28 -18.53 -14.05 11.53
CA THR A 28 -18.99 -12.77 10.94
C THR A 28 -17.98 -12.17 9.97
N SER A 29 -16.69 -12.51 10.10
CA SER A 29 -15.67 -11.99 9.21
C SER A 29 -15.90 -12.54 7.80
N THR A 30 -16.25 -11.64 6.88
CA THR A 30 -16.11 -11.92 5.46
C THR A 30 -14.62 -12.00 5.18
N ASP A 31 -14.17 -13.08 4.52
CA ASP A 31 -12.76 -13.18 4.14
C ASP A 31 -12.37 -11.92 3.35
N PRO A 32 -11.22 -11.30 3.67
CA PRO A 32 -10.69 -10.24 2.84
C PRO A 32 -10.65 -10.72 1.39
N ALA A 33 -10.98 -9.83 0.45
CA ALA A 33 -10.91 -10.16 -0.97
C ALA A 33 -9.59 -10.91 -1.26
N PRO A 34 -9.64 -12.08 -1.91
CA PRO A 34 -8.45 -12.89 -2.12
C PRO A 34 -7.36 -12.03 -2.76
N ARG A 35 -6.16 -12.07 -2.20
CA ARG A 35 -5.02 -11.39 -2.81
C ARG A 35 -4.86 -11.95 -4.23
N PRO A 36 -4.80 -11.09 -5.27
CA PRO A 36 -4.61 -11.57 -6.63
C PRO A 36 -3.30 -12.34 -6.76
N ALA A 37 -3.29 -13.32 -7.66
CA ALA A 37 -2.10 -14.12 -7.91
C ALA A 37 -0.93 -13.23 -8.36
N PRO A 38 0.32 -13.50 -7.93
CA PRO A 38 1.48 -12.74 -8.40
C PRO A 38 1.67 -12.88 -9.90
N TYR A 39 1.95 -11.76 -10.58
CA TYR A 39 2.32 -11.77 -12.00
C TYR A 39 3.61 -12.57 -12.23
N ARG A 40 3.64 -13.35 -13.30
CA ARG A 40 4.82 -14.14 -13.71
C ARG A 40 5.40 -13.60 -15.01
N LEU A 41 6.73 -13.54 -15.08
CA LEU A 41 7.43 -13.18 -16.32
C LEU A 41 7.07 -14.19 -17.42
N GLY A 42 6.68 -13.68 -18.60
CA GLY A 42 6.18 -14.49 -19.72
C GLY A 42 4.66 -14.61 -19.81
N GLN A 43 3.92 -14.24 -18.76
CA GLN A 43 2.47 -14.10 -18.83
C GLN A 43 2.07 -12.83 -19.58
N THR A 44 0.94 -12.84 -20.29
CA THR A 44 0.35 -11.62 -20.85
C THR A 44 -0.17 -10.70 -19.73
N TRP A 45 -0.01 -9.39 -19.90
CA TRP A 45 -0.51 -8.40 -18.96
C TRP A 45 -1.99 -8.08 -19.24
N ASP A 46 -2.89 -8.67 -18.46
CA ASP A 46 -4.34 -8.49 -18.60
C ASP A 46 -4.93 -7.45 -17.61
N HIS A 47 -4.08 -6.82 -16.79
CA HIS A 47 -4.49 -5.78 -15.85
C HIS A 47 -4.56 -4.41 -16.51
N ALA A 48 -5.30 -3.48 -15.89
CA ALA A 48 -5.32 -2.09 -16.32
C ALA A 48 -3.88 -1.49 -16.29
N PRO A 49 -3.59 -0.45 -17.10
CA PRO A 49 -2.32 0.26 -17.03
C PRO A 49 -2.06 0.80 -15.62
N VAL A 50 -0.85 0.61 -15.11
CA VAL A 50 -0.45 1.04 -13.76
C VAL A 50 0.68 2.06 -13.87
N LEU A 51 0.54 3.18 -13.16
CA LEU A 51 1.57 4.18 -12.93
C LEU A 51 1.74 4.36 -11.42
N TRP A 52 2.96 4.20 -10.94
CA TRP A 52 3.32 4.52 -9.55
C TRP A 52 4.21 5.75 -9.56
N SER A 53 3.73 6.84 -8.97
CA SER A 53 4.52 8.05 -8.74
C SER A 53 5.20 7.98 -7.39
N ALA A 54 6.43 8.50 -7.31
CA ALA A 54 7.07 8.76 -6.03
C ALA A 54 6.24 9.81 -5.25
N THR A 55 6.19 9.67 -3.93
CA THR A 55 5.45 10.60 -3.05
C THR A 55 6.35 11.39 -2.11
N ASP A 56 7.64 11.05 -2.08
CA ASP A 56 8.66 11.60 -1.20
C ASP A 56 9.61 12.58 -1.90
N GLU A 57 9.26 13.05 -3.10
CA GLU A 57 10.05 14.04 -3.82
C GLU A 57 10.07 15.38 -3.08
N VAL A 58 11.11 15.59 -2.29
CA VAL A 58 11.58 16.94 -1.92
C VAL A 58 12.27 17.49 -3.15
N THR A 59 11.53 18.19 -4.01
CA THR A 59 12.11 19.09 -5.01
C THR A 59 12.47 20.37 -4.26
N PRO A 60 13.75 20.63 -3.88
CA PRO A 60 14.08 21.94 -3.37
C PRO A 60 13.82 22.94 -4.49
N TYR A 61 12.96 23.93 -4.23
CA TYR A 61 12.84 25.12 -5.06
C TYR A 61 14.15 25.92 -4.94
N THR A 62 15.23 25.44 -5.54
CA THR A 62 16.45 26.24 -5.70
C THR A 62 16.29 27.10 -6.94
N HIS A 63 15.77 28.31 -6.71
CA HIS A 63 16.19 29.43 -7.52
C HIS A 63 17.73 29.49 -7.40
N HIS A 64 18.41 29.37 -8.54
CA HIS A 64 19.85 29.50 -8.77
C HIS A 64 20.63 28.19 -9.06
N SER A 65 20.95 28.07 -10.35
CA SER A 65 22.08 27.37 -10.99
C SER A 65 22.20 25.85 -10.87
N GLY A 66 21.90 25.17 -11.99
CA GLY A 66 22.61 23.97 -12.44
C GLY A 66 21.95 22.61 -12.15
N ALA A 67 21.33 22.03 -13.19
CA ALA A 67 20.97 20.61 -13.31
C ALA A 67 20.03 20.02 -12.24
N ALA A 68 18.77 20.46 -12.23
CA ALA A 68 17.67 19.72 -11.61
C ALA A 68 16.89 18.94 -12.70
N HIS A 69 16.91 17.61 -12.63
CA HIS A 69 16.13 16.72 -13.50
C HIS A 69 14.69 16.51 -12.99
N SER A 70 13.98 17.56 -12.58
CA SER A 70 12.54 17.45 -12.32
C SER A 70 11.91 18.83 -12.28
N GLY A 71 11.44 19.29 -13.45
CA GLY A 71 10.42 20.31 -13.53
C GLY A 71 9.17 19.63 -14.03
N HIS A 72 8.13 19.53 -13.20
CA HIS A 72 6.79 19.22 -13.69
C HIS A 72 6.36 20.42 -14.54
N ALA A 73 6.61 20.34 -15.85
CA ALA A 73 6.06 21.29 -16.79
C ALA A 73 4.54 21.14 -16.76
N GLU A 74 3.84 22.21 -16.39
CA GLU A 74 2.44 22.38 -16.73
C GLU A 74 2.33 22.21 -18.25
N LEU A 75 1.53 21.23 -18.71
CA LEU A 75 1.34 20.96 -20.14
C LEU A 75 0.49 22.07 -20.77
N THR A 76 1.11 23.22 -21.02
CA THR A 76 0.51 24.30 -21.78
C THR A 76 0.82 24.08 -23.26
N ALA A 77 -0.21 24.03 -24.10
CA ALA A 77 -0.05 23.82 -25.53
C ALA A 77 0.88 24.89 -26.13
N GLY A 78 2.05 24.46 -26.64
CA GLY A 78 2.98 25.30 -27.41
C GLY A 78 4.31 25.69 -26.75
N SER A 79 4.60 25.28 -25.50
CA SER A 79 5.87 25.63 -24.85
C SER A 79 6.88 24.48 -24.83
N ALA A 80 7.97 24.68 -25.58
CA ALA A 80 9.27 23.97 -25.57
C ALA A 80 9.25 22.46 -25.87
N SER A 81 10.40 21.92 -26.29
CA SER A 81 10.59 20.48 -26.48
C SER A 81 10.43 19.76 -25.13
N LEU A 82 9.20 19.39 -24.78
CA LEU A 82 8.81 18.68 -23.55
C LEU A 82 9.41 17.26 -23.44
N ILE A 83 10.10 16.81 -24.48
CA ILE A 83 10.75 15.51 -24.52
C ILE A 83 12.16 15.68 -23.95
N GLY A 84 12.37 15.18 -22.73
CA GLY A 84 13.68 15.05 -22.12
C GLY A 84 14.52 13.92 -22.76
N GLY A 85 15.37 13.27 -21.95
CA GLY A 85 16.15 12.11 -22.40
C GLY A 85 15.30 10.85 -22.59
N ARG A 86 15.77 9.90 -23.41
CA ARG A 86 15.14 8.59 -23.61
C ARG A 86 16.14 7.45 -23.40
N ALA A 87 15.69 6.36 -22.79
CA ALA A 87 16.42 5.10 -22.70
C ALA A 87 15.53 3.96 -23.21
N SER A 88 16.10 2.97 -23.88
CA SER A 88 15.37 1.81 -24.39
C SER A 88 16.27 0.58 -24.33
N GLY A 89 15.67 -0.57 -24.01
CA GLY A 89 16.33 -1.87 -23.96
C GLY A 89 15.32 -2.98 -24.20
N LYS A 90 15.82 -4.16 -24.55
CA LYS A 90 15.05 -5.40 -24.62
C LYS A 90 15.58 -6.34 -23.55
N TRP A 91 14.67 -7.06 -22.90
CA TRP A 91 15.03 -8.14 -22.00
C TRP A 91 15.31 -9.41 -22.78
#